data_AF-C3KFT5-F1
#
_entry.id   AF-C3KFT5-F1
#
_cell.length_a   1.000
_cell.length_b   1.000
_cell.length_c   1.000
_cell.angle_alpha   90.00
_cell.angle_beta   90.00
_cell.angle_gamma   90.00
#
_symmetry.space_group_name_H-M   'P 1'
#
loop_
_entity.id
_entity.type
_entity.pdbx_description
1 polymer ?
#
loop_
_entity_poly.entity_id
_entity_poly.type
_entity_poly.pdbx_seq_one_letter_code
_entity_poly.pdbx_strand_id
1 'polypeptide(L)'
;MSKFFTVTNTVCVIVAGFVVGTIIYVNTTTFQFGSEAPAASNGDAPVRIEASSGNPLLKATKADVARWFPGTCFAEIYMKSPSYKGGLVAGCIDKTSKEIKAETGVALGADDFRSSEVITHFKSVYGASNPWRT
;
A
#
# COMPACT_ATOMS: atom_id res chain seq x y z
N MET A 1 43.80 26.98 -27.96
CA MET A 1 43.28 25.59 -28.01
C MET A 1 42.79 25.26 -26.61
N SER A 2 41.49 25.44 -26.34
CA SER A 2 40.97 25.44 -24.95
C SER A 2 39.50 25.02 -24.92
N LYS A 3 39.17 23.71 -25.01
CA LYS A 3 37.77 23.24 -24.88
C LYS A 3 37.55 21.88 -24.21
N PHE A 4 38.58 21.26 -23.63
CA PHE A 4 38.44 19.89 -23.06
C PHE A 4 38.48 19.78 -21.54
N PHE A 5 38.73 20.86 -20.79
CA PHE A 5 38.84 20.79 -19.32
C PHE A 5 37.64 21.32 -18.52
N THR A 6 36.59 21.82 -19.17
CA THR A 6 35.47 22.50 -18.47
C THR A 6 34.23 21.61 -18.30
N VAL A 7 34.07 20.52 -19.06
CA VAL A 7 32.81 19.77 -19.10
C VAL A 7 32.61 18.87 -17.87
N THR A 8 33.69 18.31 -17.32
CA THR A 8 33.58 17.31 -16.25
C THR A 8 33.16 17.91 -14.91
N ASN A 9 33.47 19.18 -14.63
CA ASN A 9 33.15 19.81 -13.34
C ASN A 9 31.69 20.29 -13.26
N THR A 10 31.04 20.56 -14.39
CA THR A 10 29.66 21.07 -14.41
C THR A 10 28.63 19.96 -14.13
N VAL A 11 28.94 18.71 -14.48
CA VAL A 11 28.02 17.57 -14.27
C VAL A 11 27.84 17.25 -12.78
N CYS A 12 28.91 17.31 -11.98
CA CYS A 12 28.82 17.01 -10.55
C CYS A 12 28.02 18.05 -9.75
N VAL A 13 28.05 19.32 -10.14
CA VAL A 13 27.34 20.40 -9.41
C VAL A 13 25.82 20.34 -9.65
N ILE A 14 25.38 19.86 -10.82
CA ILE A 14 23.96 19.73 -11.15
C ILE A 14 23.30 18.60 -10.36
N VAL A 15 24.01 17.50 -10.11
CA VAL A 15 23.47 16.35 -9.35
C VAL A 15 23.31 16.69 -7.86
N ALA A 16 24.21 17.47 -7.28
CA ALA A 16 24.10 17.90 -5.88
C ALA A 16 22.96 18.92 -5.65
N GLY A 17 22.66 19.78 -6.63
CA GLY A 17 21.57 20.76 -6.53
C GLY A 17 20.17 20.14 -6.58
N PHE A 18 19.97 19.07 -7.35
CA PHE A 18 18.66 18.44 -7.52
C PHE A 18 18.19 17.63 -6.29
N VAL A 19 19.13 17.10 -5.49
CA VAL A 19 18.80 16.30 -4.30
C VAL A 19 18.37 17.19 -3.12
N VAL A 20 18.94 18.40 -2.98
CA VAL A 20 18.56 19.32 -1.89
C VAL A 20 17.28 20.10 -2.20
N GLY A 21 17.02 20.43 -3.47
CA GLY A 21 15.80 21.17 -3.87
C GLY A 21 14.49 20.38 -3.76
N THR A 22 14.53 19.05 -3.91
CA THR A 22 13.33 18.21 -3.84
C THR A 22 12.92 17.83 -2.41
N ILE A 23 13.84 17.89 -1.44
CA ILE A 23 13.51 17.62 -0.03
C ILE A 23 12.79 18.83 0.61
N ILE A 24 12.96 20.06 0.11
CA ILE A 24 12.41 21.28 0.72
C ILE A 24 11.01 21.66 0.16
N TYR A 25 10.57 21.11 -0.98
CA TYR A 25 9.30 21.54 -1.61
C TYR A 25 8.01 21.00 -0.95
N VAL A 26 8.08 20.07 0.00
CA VAL A 26 6.86 19.50 0.64
C VAL A 26 6.54 20.14 2.00
N ASN A 27 6.89 21.41 2.22
CA ASN A 27 6.70 22.04 3.54
C ASN A 27 5.94 23.39 3.57
N THR A 28 5.31 23.85 2.49
CA THR A 28 4.55 25.11 2.54
C THR A 28 3.76 25.28 1.23
N THR A 29 2.45 25.00 1.21
CA THR A 29 1.40 26.02 1.37
C THR A 29 0.04 25.31 1.38
N THR A 30 -0.70 25.34 2.47
CA THR A 30 -1.76 26.32 2.78
C THR A 30 -3.13 25.96 2.17
N PHE A 31 -3.96 25.33 3.01
CA PHE A 31 -5.36 25.61 3.32
C PHE A 31 -6.22 26.46 2.35
N GLN A 32 -7.37 25.91 1.99
CA GLN A 32 -8.62 26.65 1.78
C GLN A 32 -9.77 25.94 2.50
N PHE A 33 -10.39 26.67 3.44
CA PHE A 33 -11.62 26.34 4.17
C PHE A 33 -12.80 27.10 3.56
N GLY A 34 -13.97 26.43 3.48
CA GLY A 34 -15.32 27.02 3.33
C GLY A 34 -15.90 27.02 1.90
N SER A 35 -17.18 26.75 1.63
CA SER A 35 -18.35 26.35 2.44
C SER A 35 -19.52 25.92 1.51
N GLU A 36 -20.27 24.88 1.94
CA GLU A 36 -21.72 24.59 1.77
C GLU A 36 -22.29 24.23 0.36
N ALA A 37 -23.14 23.22 0.15
CA ALA A 37 -24.37 22.85 0.88
C ALA A 37 -24.76 21.33 0.72
N PRO A 38 -25.86 20.83 1.31
CA PRO A 38 -25.89 19.56 2.04
C PRO A 38 -26.30 18.35 1.18
N ALA A 39 -25.68 17.20 1.44
CA ALA A 39 -26.25 15.92 1.08
C ALA A 39 -26.35 15.05 2.33
N ALA A 40 -27.61 14.79 2.70
CA ALA A 40 -28.11 13.92 3.73
C ALA A 40 -27.10 12.95 4.37
N SER A 41 -27.03 13.04 5.68
CA SER A 41 -26.71 11.92 6.57
C SER A 41 -27.68 10.78 6.27
N ASN A 42 -27.34 9.94 5.29
CA ASN A 42 -27.90 8.61 5.16
C ASN A 42 -26.89 7.68 5.81
N GLY A 43 -27.27 7.25 7.01
CA GLY A 43 -26.51 6.33 7.83
C GLY A 43 -26.15 5.08 7.04
N ASP A 44 -24.86 4.94 6.76
CA ASP A 44 -24.22 3.65 6.83
C ASP A 44 -23.03 3.88 7.75
N ALA A 45 -23.18 3.44 9.00
CA ALA A 45 -22.09 3.48 9.95
C ALA A 45 -20.90 2.81 9.26
N PRO A 46 -19.69 3.43 9.21
CA PRO A 46 -18.53 2.67 8.79
C PRO A 46 -18.50 1.48 9.73
N VAL A 47 -18.63 0.27 9.17
CA VAL A 47 -18.44 -0.96 9.91
C VAL A 47 -17.00 -0.90 10.42
N ARG A 48 -16.84 -0.33 11.62
CA ARG A 48 -15.67 -0.51 12.45
C ARG A 48 -15.77 -1.97 12.84
N ILE A 49 -15.18 -2.82 12.00
CA ILE A 49 -14.70 -4.11 12.45
C ILE A 49 -13.75 -3.74 13.61
N GLU A 50 -14.21 -3.90 14.85
CA GLU A 50 -13.34 -3.86 16.02
C GLU A 50 -12.31 -4.97 15.80
N ALA A 51 -11.18 -4.55 15.25
CA ALA A 51 -10.12 -5.42 14.82
C ALA A 51 -9.75 -6.36 15.95
N SER A 52 -9.60 -7.64 15.63
CA SER A 52 -8.69 -8.49 16.38
C SER A 52 -7.30 -7.82 16.41
N SER A 53 -7.07 -7.07 17.49
CA SER A 53 -5.83 -6.90 18.26
C SER A 53 -4.49 -6.60 17.54
N GLY A 54 -4.50 -5.95 16.36
CA GLY A 54 -3.27 -5.38 15.79
C GLY A 54 -2.86 -5.86 14.39
N ASN A 55 -3.68 -6.66 13.70
CA ASN A 55 -3.38 -7.07 12.33
C ASN A 55 -3.53 -5.88 11.34
N PRO A 56 -2.43 -5.40 10.70
CA PRO A 56 -2.48 -4.26 9.77
C PRO A 56 -3.34 -4.52 8.53
N LEU A 57 -3.57 -5.78 8.15
CA LEU A 57 -4.38 -6.15 6.99
C LEU A 57 -5.85 -5.72 7.14
N LEU A 58 -6.36 -5.61 8.36
CA LEU A 58 -7.74 -5.20 8.65
C LEU A 58 -8.00 -3.71 8.42
N LYS A 59 -6.95 -2.91 8.24
CA LYS A 59 -7.04 -1.47 7.94
C LYS A 59 -6.41 -1.12 6.60
N ALA A 60 -5.93 -2.12 5.87
CA ALA A 60 -5.18 -1.95 4.63
C ALA A 60 -6.05 -1.27 3.57
N THR A 61 -5.57 -0.17 3.04
CA THR A 61 -6.14 0.49 1.85
C THR A 61 -5.57 -0.12 0.57
N LYS A 62 -6.11 0.27 -0.59
CA LYS A 62 -5.54 -0.14 -1.89
C LYS A 62 -4.08 0.29 -2.05
N ALA A 63 -3.72 1.45 -1.51
CA ALA A 63 -2.35 1.96 -1.55
C ALA A 63 -1.41 1.10 -0.71
N ASP A 64 -1.87 0.63 0.44
CA ASP A 64 -1.09 -0.25 1.31
C ASP A 64 -0.89 -1.62 0.66
N VAL A 65 -1.94 -2.16 0.06
CA VAL A 65 -1.85 -3.42 -0.71
C VAL A 65 -0.85 -3.31 -1.85
N ALA A 66 -0.84 -2.19 -2.59
CA ALA A 66 0.12 -1.97 -3.68
C ALA A 66 1.58 -1.92 -3.21
N ARG A 67 1.84 -1.50 -1.97
CA ARG A 67 3.19 -1.50 -1.38
C ARG A 67 3.58 -2.86 -0.81
N TRP A 68 2.67 -3.52 -0.10
CA TRP A 68 2.98 -4.74 0.67
C TRP A 68 2.91 -6.03 -0.14
N PHE A 69 2.11 -6.07 -1.20
CA PHE A 69 1.89 -7.29 -1.99
C PHE A 69 2.70 -7.24 -3.28
N PRO A 70 3.87 -7.89 -3.35
CA PRO A 70 4.70 -7.83 -4.55
C PRO A 70 4.07 -8.61 -5.71
N GLY A 71 4.05 -7.98 -6.89
CA GLY A 71 3.61 -8.62 -8.13
C GLY A 71 2.17 -9.15 -8.04
N THR A 72 2.00 -10.46 -8.30
CA THR A 72 0.68 -11.11 -8.30
C THR A 72 0.27 -11.65 -6.93
N CYS A 73 1.04 -11.42 -5.86
CA CYS A 73 0.84 -12.10 -4.59
C CYS A 73 -0.52 -11.86 -3.94
N PHE A 74 -1.11 -10.67 -4.12
CA PHE A 74 -2.47 -10.43 -3.63
C PHE A 74 -3.48 -11.39 -4.29
N ALA A 75 -3.40 -11.55 -5.61
CA ALA A 75 -4.28 -12.45 -6.34
C ALA A 75 -4.02 -13.92 -5.97
N GLU A 76 -2.76 -14.32 -5.81
CA GLU A 76 -2.39 -15.68 -5.39
C GLU A 76 -3.02 -16.05 -4.04
N ILE A 77 -3.01 -15.12 -3.08
CA ILE A 77 -3.50 -15.35 -1.73
C ILE A 77 -5.04 -15.36 -1.71
N TYR A 78 -5.68 -14.37 -2.35
CA TYR A 78 -7.10 -14.07 -2.11
C TYR A 78 -8.06 -14.47 -3.24
N MET A 79 -7.58 -14.76 -4.45
CA MET A 79 -8.47 -15.14 -5.55
C MET A 79 -8.72 -16.64 -5.58
N LYS A 80 -9.89 -17.02 -6.11
CA LYS A 80 -10.42 -18.38 -6.21
C LYS A 80 -9.50 -19.32 -7.01
N SER A 81 -8.86 -18.79 -8.03
CA SER A 81 -8.01 -19.54 -8.95
C SER A 81 -6.56 -19.02 -8.89
N PRO A 82 -5.78 -19.44 -7.87
CA PRO A 82 -4.36 -19.09 -7.80
C PRO A 82 -3.55 -19.80 -8.88
N SER A 83 -2.38 -19.25 -9.22
CA SER A 83 -1.45 -19.89 -10.14
C SER A 83 -0.89 -21.18 -9.54
N TYR A 84 -0.50 -22.13 -10.41
CA TYR A 84 0.13 -23.39 -10.02
C TYR A 84 -0.62 -24.13 -8.89
N LYS A 85 -1.95 -24.10 -8.92
CA LYS A 85 -2.83 -24.69 -7.88
C LYS A 85 -2.52 -24.19 -6.46
N GLY A 86 -2.02 -22.96 -6.32
CA GLY A 86 -1.68 -22.35 -5.04
C GLY A 86 -0.26 -22.63 -4.55
N GLY A 87 0.61 -23.22 -5.37
CA GLY A 87 2.00 -23.50 -5.00
C GLY A 87 2.80 -22.26 -4.60
N LEU A 88 2.37 -21.05 -5.02
CA LEU A 88 3.03 -19.79 -4.68
C LEU A 88 2.52 -19.13 -3.40
N VAL A 89 1.39 -19.60 -2.84
CA VAL A 89 0.70 -18.92 -1.73
C VAL A 89 1.60 -18.75 -0.51
N ALA A 90 2.33 -19.81 -0.11
CA ALA A 90 3.20 -19.75 1.05
C ALA A 90 4.34 -18.72 0.87
N GLY A 91 4.97 -18.71 -0.30
CA GLY A 91 6.02 -17.74 -0.61
C GLY A 91 5.50 -16.31 -0.72
N CYS A 92 4.27 -16.12 -1.21
CA CYS A 92 3.63 -14.81 -1.24
C CYS A 92 3.28 -14.30 0.15
N ILE A 93 2.77 -15.15 1.03
CA ILE A 93 2.51 -14.80 2.43
C ILE A 93 3.81 -14.39 3.14
N ASP A 94 4.89 -15.18 3.00
CA ASP A 94 6.20 -14.86 3.60
C ASP A 94 6.77 -13.52 3.12
N LYS A 95 6.68 -13.25 1.81
CA LYS A 95 7.16 -11.98 1.25
C LYS A 95 6.33 -10.81 1.76
N THR A 96 5.00 -10.90 1.68
CA THR A 96 4.12 -9.82 2.14
C THR A 96 4.21 -9.59 3.64
N SER A 97 4.36 -10.63 4.45
CA SER A 97 4.52 -10.47 5.90
C SER A 97 5.81 -9.72 6.25
N LYS A 98 6.90 -9.92 5.48
CA LYS A 98 8.14 -9.16 5.62
C LYS A 98 7.96 -7.68 5.29
N GLU A 99 7.26 -7.35 4.20
CA GLU A 99 6.97 -5.96 3.84
C GLU A 99 6.11 -5.26 4.92
N ILE A 100 5.04 -5.93 5.37
CA ILE A 100 4.17 -5.41 6.42
C ILE A 100 4.96 -5.21 7.72
N LYS A 101 5.80 -6.17 8.11
CA LYS A 101 6.64 -6.05 9.32
C LYS A 101 7.63 -4.90 9.20
N ALA A 102 8.24 -4.69 8.03
CA ALA A 102 9.18 -3.61 7.81
C ALA A 102 8.51 -2.23 7.97
N GLU A 103 7.26 -2.08 7.51
CA GLU A 103 6.54 -0.80 7.58
C GLU A 103 5.84 -0.57 8.93
N THR A 104 5.28 -1.63 9.53
CA THR A 104 4.38 -1.52 10.70
C THR A 104 4.98 -2.05 12.00
N GLY A 105 6.09 -2.80 11.93
CA GLY A 105 6.66 -3.52 13.07
C GLY A 105 5.91 -4.78 13.49
N VAL A 106 4.74 -5.08 12.90
CA VAL A 106 3.91 -6.22 13.26
C VAL A 106 4.30 -7.46 12.46
N ALA A 107 4.54 -8.57 13.16
CA ALA A 107 4.77 -9.86 12.53
C ALA A 107 3.44 -10.58 12.29
N LEU A 108 3.18 -10.99 11.04
CA LEU A 108 1.98 -11.73 10.66
C LEU A 108 2.32 -13.16 10.24
N GLY A 109 1.49 -14.10 10.69
CA GLY A 109 1.49 -15.50 10.28
C GLY A 109 0.46 -15.78 9.18
N ALA A 110 0.46 -17.01 8.65
CA ALA A 110 -0.45 -17.38 7.55
C ALA A 110 -1.94 -17.27 7.92
N ASP A 111 -2.28 -17.49 9.18
CA ASP A 111 -3.67 -17.42 9.66
C ASP A 111 -4.20 -15.97 9.68
N ASP A 112 -3.32 -14.99 9.90
CA ASP A 112 -3.69 -13.56 9.84
C ASP A 112 -4.18 -13.16 8.46
N PHE A 113 -3.54 -13.67 7.41
CA PHE A 113 -3.94 -13.45 6.02
C PHE A 113 -5.25 -14.16 5.66
N ARG A 114 -5.55 -15.30 6.30
CA ARG A 114 -6.71 -16.13 5.96
C ARG A 114 -7.91 -15.93 6.86
N SER A 115 -7.80 -15.05 7.85
CA SER A 115 -8.91 -14.71 8.72
C SER A 115 -10.11 -14.21 7.91
N SER A 116 -11.30 -14.62 8.33
CA SER A 116 -12.55 -14.20 7.68
C SER A 116 -12.73 -12.69 7.69
N GLU A 117 -12.24 -12.02 8.73
CA GLU A 117 -12.25 -10.56 8.86
C GLU A 117 -11.39 -9.89 7.77
N VAL A 118 -10.16 -10.38 7.52
CA VAL A 118 -9.29 -9.84 6.47
C VAL A 118 -9.89 -10.05 5.08
N ILE A 119 -10.46 -11.23 4.82
CA ILE A 119 -11.12 -11.52 3.54
C ILE A 119 -12.34 -10.60 3.36
N THR A 120 -13.12 -10.38 4.41
CA THR A 120 -14.29 -9.47 4.39
C THR A 120 -13.87 -8.03 4.18
N HIS A 121 -12.80 -7.58 4.83
CA HIS A 121 -12.22 -6.25 4.62
C HIS A 121 -11.79 -6.07 3.17
N PHE A 122 -11.03 -7.00 2.59
CA PHE A 122 -10.60 -6.89 1.20
C PHE A 122 -11.75 -6.99 0.18
N LYS A 123 -12.81 -7.74 0.48
CA LYS A 123 -14.07 -7.70 -0.28
C LYS A 123 -14.69 -6.31 -0.30
N SER A 124 -14.67 -5.59 0.81
CA SER A 124 -15.14 -4.20 0.87
C SER A 124 -14.23 -3.26 0.05
N VAL A 125 -12.90 -3.40 0.19
CA VAL A 125 -11.93 -2.53 -0.51
C VAL A 125 -11.93 -2.73 -2.03
N TYR A 126 -11.96 -3.98 -2.51
CA TYR A 126 -11.81 -4.31 -3.93
C TYR A 126 -13.13 -4.65 -4.64
N GLY A 127 -14.21 -4.89 -3.90
CA GLY A 127 -15.52 -5.25 -4.41
C GLY A 127 -15.86 -6.72 -4.17
N ALA A 128 -17.05 -6.96 -3.64
CA ALA A 128 -17.53 -8.30 -3.29
C ALA A 128 -17.74 -9.22 -4.52
N SER A 129 -17.87 -8.64 -5.72
CA SER A 129 -18.08 -9.36 -6.98
C SER A 129 -16.82 -10.00 -7.56
N ASN A 130 -15.62 -9.70 -7.04
CA ASN A 130 -14.40 -10.36 -7.49
C ASN A 130 -14.45 -11.87 -7.19
N PRO A 131 -13.69 -12.69 -7.93
CA PRO A 131 -13.65 -14.14 -7.72
C PRO A 131 -12.82 -14.47 -6.48
N TRP A 132 -13.31 -14.14 -5.30
CA TRP A 132 -12.64 -14.41 -4.02
C TRP A 132 -12.53 -15.90 -3.76
N ARG A 133 -11.45 -16.30 -3.10
CA ARG A 133 -11.31 -17.63 -2.52
C ARG A 133 -12.38 -17.82 -1.42
N THR A 134 -12.95 -19.01 -1.38
CA THR A 134 -13.89 -19.48 -0.35
C THR A 134 -13.17 -20.19 0.77
#